data_AF-A0A437ALV8-F1
#
_entry.id   AF-A0A437ALV8-F1
#
_cell.length_a   1.000
_cell.length_b   1.000
_cell.length_c   1.000
_cell.angle_alpha   90.00
_cell.angle_beta   90.00
_cell.angle_gamma   90.00
#
_symmetry.space_group_name_H-M   'P 1'
#
loop_
_entity.id
_entity.type
_entity.pdbx_description
1 polymer ?
#
loop_
_entity_poly.entity_id
_entity_poly.type
_entity_poly.pdbx_seq_one_letter_code
_entity_poly.pdbx_strand_id
1 'polypeptide(L)'
;MKKNLTPNKPKRPVSGYIRFTSELRKQDPELKKMSVGEASNYFSKKWAELSQEEKQRLSDEYNEEMVSYNEAFAKYKLTDEYKSSLKKGKKEKKKVSPYNVFMAESYERKKKEGSCEFKEVAKEASQLWNKLSEEDKEKFKKKADEVNEARKEKENKI
;
A
#
# COMPACT_ATOMS: atom_id res chain seq x y z
N MET A 1 3.87 -13.96 19.04
CA MET A 1 4.89 -12.89 18.88
C MET A 1 4.17 -11.57 18.63
N LYS A 2 4.23 -10.59 19.55
CA LYS A 2 3.68 -9.25 19.31
C LYS A 2 4.57 -8.60 18.27
N LYS A 3 4.06 -8.42 17.04
CA LYS A 3 4.74 -7.70 15.95
C LYS A 3 5.22 -6.37 16.54
N ASN A 4 6.53 -6.16 16.57
CA ASN A 4 7.16 -4.92 17.05
C ASN A 4 6.69 -3.77 16.15
N LEU A 5 5.51 -3.24 16.48
CA LEU A 5 5.06 -1.94 16.09
C LEU A 5 6.04 -1.00 16.77
N THR A 6 6.73 -0.19 15.98
CA THR A 6 7.78 0.73 16.43
C THR A 6 7.43 1.37 17.79
N PRO A 7 8.39 1.47 18.74
CA PRO A 7 8.12 1.92 20.11
C PRO A 7 7.33 3.22 20.20
N ASN A 8 7.53 4.13 19.22
CA ASN A 8 6.94 5.45 19.21
C ASN A 8 5.67 5.57 18.35
N LYS A 9 5.24 4.53 17.63
CA LYS A 9 4.02 4.60 16.81
C LYS A 9 2.79 4.53 17.71
N PRO A 10 1.93 5.56 17.72
CA PRO A 10 0.67 5.52 18.45
C PRO A 10 -0.16 4.31 17.99
N LYS A 11 -0.72 3.57 18.96
CA LYS A 11 -1.61 2.45 18.69
C LYS A 11 -3.01 2.96 18.42
N ARG A 12 -3.66 2.41 17.40
CA ARG A 12 -5.07 2.69 17.16
C ARG A 12 -5.91 2.17 18.32
N PRO A 13 -6.85 2.97 18.85
CA PRO A 13 -7.78 2.47 19.85
C PRO A 13 -8.65 1.38 19.23
N VAL A 14 -9.08 0.45 20.07
CA VAL A 14 -9.96 -0.65 19.67
C VAL A 14 -11.41 -0.19 19.67
N SER A 15 -12.18 -0.63 18.69
CA SER A 15 -13.62 -0.31 18.61
C SER A 15 -14.39 -0.90 19.78
N GLY A 16 -15.58 -0.34 20.06
CA GLY A 16 -16.46 -0.79 21.14
C GLY A 16 -16.72 -2.30 21.13
N TYR A 17 -16.99 -2.89 19.97
CA TYR A 17 -17.18 -4.34 19.84
C TYR A 17 -15.93 -5.14 20.26
N ILE A 18 -14.74 -4.71 19.84
CA ILE A 18 -13.49 -5.40 20.19
C ILE A 18 -13.20 -5.26 21.69
N ARG A 19 -13.51 -4.12 22.31
CA ARG A 19 -13.44 -3.95 23.77
C ARG A 19 -14.35 -4.93 24.48
N PHE A 20 -15.61 -4.97 24.09
CA PHE A 20 -16.60 -5.88 24.63
C PHE A 20 -16.17 -7.34 24.53
N THR A 21 -15.76 -7.81 23.35
CA THR A 21 -15.28 -9.20 23.21
C THR A 21 -14.00 -9.45 24.02
N SER A 22 -13.18 -8.43 24.26
CA SER A 22 -11.97 -8.56 25.08
C SER A 22 -12.29 -8.66 26.57
N GLU A 23 -13.31 -7.94 27.03
CA GLU A 23 -13.84 -8.03 28.39
C GLU A 23 -14.50 -9.38 28.65
N LEU A 24 -15.33 -9.86 27.73
CA LEU A 24 -15.91 -11.19 27.83
C LEU A 24 -14.84 -12.29 27.90
N ARG A 25 -13.78 -12.20 27.09
CA ARG A 25 -12.63 -13.13 27.17
C ARG A 25 -11.80 -12.99 28.46
N LYS A 26 -11.90 -11.87 29.18
CA LYS A 26 -11.27 -11.71 30.50
C LYS A 26 -12.13 -12.34 31.59
N GLN A 27 -13.45 -12.18 31.49
CA GLN A 27 -14.43 -12.76 32.42
C GLN A 27 -14.49 -14.28 32.29
N ASP A 28 -14.47 -14.79 31.05
CA ASP A 28 -14.47 -16.21 30.76
C ASP A 28 -13.24 -16.60 29.92
N PRO A 29 -12.17 -17.11 30.56
CA PRO A 29 -10.98 -17.61 29.89
C PRO A 29 -11.24 -18.83 28.99
N GLU A 30 -12.32 -19.59 29.20
CA GLU A 30 -12.65 -20.75 28.37
C GLU A 30 -13.01 -20.32 26.94
N LEU A 31 -13.54 -19.10 26.77
CA LEU A 31 -13.78 -18.49 25.45
C LEU A 31 -12.49 -18.32 24.63
N LYS A 32 -11.30 -18.35 25.25
CA LYS A 32 -10.01 -18.35 24.53
C LYS A 32 -9.61 -19.72 24.01
N LYS A 33 -10.17 -20.79 24.56
CA LYS A 33 -9.91 -22.18 24.15
C LYS A 33 -10.85 -22.65 23.04
N MET A 34 -12.01 -22.00 22.91
CA MET A 34 -12.97 -22.24 21.82
C MET A 34 -12.37 -21.93 20.45
N SER A 35 -12.93 -22.53 19.40
CA SER A 35 -12.56 -22.16 18.03
C SER A 35 -12.96 -20.71 17.73
N VAL A 36 -12.25 -20.08 16.79
CA VAL A 36 -12.53 -18.70 16.39
C VAL A 36 -13.97 -18.54 15.88
N GLY A 37 -14.49 -19.54 15.18
CA GLY A 37 -15.85 -19.52 14.65
C GLY A 37 -16.92 -19.56 15.75
N GLU A 38 -16.78 -20.47 16.72
CA GLU A 38 -17.73 -20.60 17.83
C GLU A 38 -17.70 -19.35 18.72
N ALA A 39 -16.50 -18.86 19.05
CA ALA A 39 -16.33 -17.65 19.85
C ALA A 39 -16.92 -16.43 19.12
N SER A 40 -16.71 -16.30 17.81
CA SER A 40 -17.30 -15.21 17.01
C SER A 40 -18.83 -15.26 17.04
N ASN A 41 -19.44 -16.44 16.88
CA ASN A 41 -20.89 -16.59 16.95
C ASN A 41 -21.44 -16.22 18.35
N TYR A 42 -20.73 -16.62 19.42
CA TYR A 42 -21.08 -16.27 20.78
C TYR A 42 -21.05 -14.76 21.02
N PHE A 43 -19.96 -14.08 20.61
CA PHE A 43 -19.82 -12.64 20.78
C PHE A 43 -20.85 -11.85 19.98
N SER A 44 -21.16 -12.26 18.75
CA SER A 44 -22.18 -11.60 17.94
C SER A 44 -23.56 -11.65 18.59
N LYS A 45 -23.95 -12.79 19.18
CA LYS A 45 -25.21 -12.92 19.92
C LYS A 45 -25.22 -12.02 21.15
N LYS A 46 -24.17 -12.08 21.97
CA LYS A 46 -24.03 -11.26 23.17
C LYS A 46 -24.01 -9.76 22.88
N TRP A 47 -23.39 -9.35 21.77
CA TRP A 47 -23.43 -7.96 21.32
C TRP A 47 -24.83 -7.55 20.85
N ALA A 48 -25.56 -8.42 20.15
CA ALA A 48 -26.93 -8.13 19.75
C ALA A 48 -27.86 -7.91 20.96
N GLU A 49 -27.66 -8.67 22.04
CA GLU A 49 -28.39 -8.55 23.33
C GLU A 49 -28.10 -7.25 24.10
N LEU A 50 -26.98 -6.57 23.84
CA LEU A 50 -26.68 -5.29 24.51
C LEU A 50 -27.69 -4.21 24.15
N SER A 51 -28.00 -3.37 25.14
CA SER A 51 -28.85 -2.20 24.94
C SER A 51 -28.20 -1.20 23.97
N GLN A 52 -29.02 -0.34 23.39
CA GLN A 52 -28.53 0.68 22.46
C GLN A 52 -27.65 1.70 23.19
N GLU A 53 -27.95 1.97 24.45
CA GLU A 53 -27.20 2.91 25.32
C GLU A 53 -25.78 2.39 25.59
N GLU A 54 -25.63 1.09 25.90
CA GLU A 54 -24.30 0.50 26.13
C GLU A 54 -23.47 0.45 24.85
N LYS A 55 -24.10 0.15 23.71
CA LYS A 55 -23.44 0.22 22.39
C LYS A 55 -23.01 1.65 22.07
N GLN A 56 -23.83 2.64 22.39
CA GLN A 56 -23.54 4.05 22.19
C GLN A 56 -22.38 4.51 23.08
N ARG A 57 -22.41 4.17 24.37
CA ARG A 57 -21.32 4.45 25.33
C ARG A 57 -19.98 3.94 24.81
N LEU A 58 -19.93 2.68 24.38
CA LEU A 58 -18.71 2.08 23.83
C LEU A 58 -18.26 2.71 22.50
N SER A 59 -19.20 3.25 21.72
CA SER A 59 -18.91 4.00 20.49
C SER A 59 -18.33 5.38 20.80
N ASP A 60 -18.89 6.09 21.79
CA ASP A 60 -18.45 7.41 22.20
C ASP A 60 -17.05 7.35 22.83
N GLU A 61 -16.80 6.39 23.72
CA GLU A 61 -15.47 6.12 24.27
C GLU A 61 -14.44 5.85 23.16
N TYR A 62 -14.82 5.08 22.14
CA TYR A 62 -13.94 4.84 20.98
C TYR A 62 -13.67 6.12 20.19
N ASN A 63 -14.68 6.96 19.96
CA ASN A 63 -14.53 8.20 19.21
C ASN A 63 -13.63 9.20 19.93
N GLU A 64 -13.77 9.35 21.24
CA GLU A 64 -12.91 10.20 22.08
C GLU A 64 -11.44 9.75 22.02
N GLU A 65 -11.19 8.45 22.19
CA GLU A 65 -9.83 7.92 22.06
C GLU A 65 -9.28 8.04 20.63
N MET A 66 -10.14 7.94 19.62
CA MET A 66 -9.75 8.14 18.22
C MET A 66 -9.30 9.58 17.96
N VAL A 67 -9.91 10.59 18.58
CA VAL A 67 -9.46 11.99 18.50
C VAL A 67 -8.04 12.10 19.06
N SER A 68 -7.81 11.63 20.27
CA SER A 68 -6.47 11.64 20.91
C SER A 68 -5.43 10.87 20.09
N TYR A 69 -5.82 9.72 19.53
CA TYR A 69 -4.97 8.93 18.63
C TYR A 69 -4.62 9.72 17.36
N ASN A 70 -5.58 10.40 16.74
CA ASN A 70 -5.35 11.14 15.51
C ASN A 70 -4.35 12.28 15.73
N GLU A 71 -4.41 12.99 16.86
CA GLU A 71 -3.45 14.02 17.24
C GLU A 71 -2.05 13.43 17.47
N ALA A 72 -1.94 12.37 18.26
CA ALA A 72 -0.68 11.68 18.50
C ALA A 72 -0.08 11.14 17.20
N PHE A 73 -0.93 10.61 16.32
CA PHE A 73 -0.51 10.07 15.03
C PHE A 73 -0.09 11.18 14.05
N ALA A 74 -0.73 12.34 14.09
CA ALA A 74 -0.30 13.52 13.34
C ALA A 74 1.11 13.96 13.77
N LYS A 75 1.40 14.00 15.07
CA LYS A 75 2.75 14.25 15.59
C LYS A 75 3.75 13.17 15.14
N TYR A 76 3.35 11.90 15.20
CA TYR A 76 4.18 10.79 14.72
C TYR A 76 4.51 10.90 13.23
N LYS A 77 3.59 11.37 12.38
CA LYS A 77 3.85 11.57 10.94
C LYS A 77 4.98 12.57 10.66
N LEU A 78 5.25 13.50 11.59
CA LEU A 78 6.32 14.49 11.43
C LEU A 78 7.70 13.93 11.80
N THR A 79 7.75 12.81 12.53
CA THR A 79 9.01 12.19 12.96
C THR A 79 9.80 11.61 11.79
N ASP A 80 11.13 11.57 11.94
CA ASP A 80 12.02 10.95 10.96
C ASP A 80 11.83 9.43 10.87
N GLU A 81 11.37 8.81 11.95
CA GLU A 81 10.97 7.40 11.97
C GLU A 81 9.82 7.13 10.99
N TYR A 82 8.78 7.96 11.00
CA TYR A 82 7.69 7.83 10.02
C TYR A 82 8.18 8.10 8.59
N LYS A 83 8.93 9.20 8.38
CA LYS A 83 9.45 9.56 7.05
C LYS A 83 10.39 8.48 6.47
N SER A 84 11.28 7.91 7.29
CA SER A 84 12.18 6.83 6.88
C SER A 84 11.42 5.53 6.58
N SER A 85 10.34 5.24 7.29
CA SER A 85 9.45 4.11 6.98
C SER A 85 8.78 4.24 5.61
N LEU A 86 8.46 5.47 5.17
CA LEU A 86 7.95 5.73 3.82
C LEU A 86 9.05 5.52 2.75
N LYS A 87 10.29 5.91 3.05
CA LYS A 87 11.43 5.69 2.14
C LYS A 87 11.74 4.22 1.94
N LYS A 88 11.64 3.38 2.99
CA LYS A 88 11.80 1.90 2.87
C LYS A 88 10.81 1.24 1.91
N GLY A 89 9.66 1.87 1.63
CA GLY A 89 8.68 1.40 0.64
C GLY A 89 8.92 1.89 -0.79
N LYS A 90 9.70 2.96 -0.99
CA LYS A 90 10.09 3.43 -2.31
C LYS A 90 11.22 2.53 -2.83
N LYS A 91 10.87 1.45 -3.54
CA LYS A 91 11.84 0.74 -4.36
C LYS A 91 12.44 1.75 -5.35
N GLU A 92 13.77 1.77 -5.46
CA GLU A 92 14.45 2.53 -6.50
C GLU A 92 13.80 2.19 -7.85
N LYS A 93 13.40 3.24 -8.60
CA LYS A 93 12.85 3.02 -9.93
C LYS A 93 13.96 2.46 -10.79
N LYS A 94 13.73 1.29 -11.38
CA LYS A 94 14.67 0.70 -12.32
C LYS A 94 14.90 1.67 -13.49
N LYS A 95 16.15 1.77 -13.93
CA LYS A 95 16.52 2.52 -15.13
C LYS A 95 15.70 2.01 -16.32
N VAL A 96 15.21 2.94 -17.13
CA VAL A 96 14.58 2.65 -18.42
C VAL A 96 15.66 2.06 -19.32
N SER A 97 15.40 0.90 -19.90
CA SER A 97 16.31 0.30 -20.89
C SER A 97 16.05 0.89 -22.29
N PRO A 98 17.02 0.78 -23.22
CA PRO A 98 16.82 1.14 -24.63
C PRO A 98 15.56 0.50 -25.24
N TYR A 99 15.31 -0.78 -24.91
CA TYR A 99 14.12 -1.51 -25.35
C TYR A 99 12.82 -0.91 -24.80
N ASN A 100 12.81 -0.41 -23.57
CA ASN A 100 11.62 0.24 -23.00
C ASN A 100 11.25 1.52 -23.75
N VAL A 101 12.25 2.31 -24.17
CA VAL A 101 12.04 3.51 -24.99
C VAL A 101 11.52 3.11 -26.37
N PHE A 102 12.14 2.12 -27.01
CA PHE A 102 11.69 1.60 -28.30
C PHE A 102 10.26 1.07 -28.26
N MET A 103 9.90 0.31 -27.22
CA MET A 103 8.54 -0.16 -27.02
C MET A 103 7.55 0.98 -26.90
N ALA A 104 7.86 2.00 -26.10
CA ALA A 104 6.99 3.16 -25.93
C ALA A 104 6.76 3.90 -27.27
N GLU A 105 7.82 4.13 -28.04
CA GLU A 105 7.71 4.75 -29.37
C GLU A 105 6.93 3.89 -30.37
N SER A 106 7.13 2.57 -30.34
CA SER A 106 6.39 1.63 -31.20
C SER A 106 4.90 1.61 -30.87
N TYR A 107 4.55 1.70 -29.59
CA TYR A 107 3.17 1.88 -29.14
C TYR A 107 2.55 3.18 -29.62
N GLU A 108 3.26 4.30 -29.49
CA GLU A 108 2.75 5.59 -29.94
C GLU A 108 2.54 5.64 -31.45
N ARG A 109 3.43 5.02 -32.22
CA ARG A 109 3.29 4.89 -33.68
C ARG A 109 2.05 4.09 -34.05
N LYS A 110 1.90 2.88 -33.50
CA LYS A 110 0.76 2.00 -33.78
C LYS A 110 -0.57 2.61 -33.33
N LYS A 111 -0.57 3.30 -32.19
CA LYS A 111 -1.72 4.06 -31.70
C LYS A 111 -2.15 5.17 -32.67
N LYS A 112 -1.19 5.88 -33.29
CA LYS A 112 -1.46 6.90 -34.32
C LYS A 112 -1.98 6.29 -35.63
N GLU A 113 -1.54 5.08 -35.96
CA GLU A 113 -2.00 4.30 -37.13
C GLU A 113 -3.39 3.65 -36.90
N GLY A 114 -4.00 3.83 -35.73
CA GLY A 114 -5.34 3.32 -35.41
C GLY A 114 -5.35 1.90 -34.81
N SER A 115 -4.19 1.26 -34.61
CA SER A 115 -4.07 -0.04 -33.95
C SER A 115 -3.70 0.12 -32.47
N CYS A 116 -4.39 -0.61 -31.59
CA CYS A 116 -4.38 -0.37 -30.14
C CYS A 116 -4.09 -1.65 -29.32
N GLU A 117 -4.05 -2.83 -29.95
CA GLU A 117 -3.92 -4.07 -29.17
C GLU A 117 -2.49 -4.25 -28.63
N PHE A 118 -2.37 -4.15 -27.30
CA PHE A 118 -1.08 -4.19 -26.63
C PHE A 118 -0.26 -5.44 -26.97
N LYS A 119 -0.89 -6.61 -27.01
CA LYS A 119 -0.20 -7.89 -27.24
C LYS A 119 0.43 -7.98 -28.63
N GLU A 120 -0.25 -7.46 -29.66
CA GLU A 120 0.23 -7.49 -31.04
C GLU A 120 1.42 -6.55 -31.21
N VAL A 121 1.29 -5.31 -30.71
CA VAL A 121 2.38 -4.33 -30.77
C VAL A 121 3.59 -4.79 -29.97
N ALA A 122 3.42 -5.41 -28.80
CA ALA A 122 4.52 -6.00 -28.03
C ALA A 122 5.28 -7.07 -28.82
N LYS A 123 4.55 -7.96 -29.51
CA LYS A 123 5.13 -9.05 -30.29
C LYS A 123 5.91 -8.51 -31.49
N GLU A 124 5.31 -7.62 -32.27
CA GLU A 124 5.95 -7.00 -33.45
C GLU A 124 7.18 -6.19 -33.04
N ALA A 125 7.06 -5.36 -32.01
CA ALA A 125 8.17 -4.54 -31.54
C ALA A 125 9.33 -5.40 -31.01
N SER A 126 9.06 -6.52 -30.32
CA SER A 126 10.12 -7.47 -29.94
C SER A 126 10.86 -8.04 -31.16
N GLN A 127 10.13 -8.43 -32.21
CA GLN A 127 10.72 -8.92 -33.45
C GLN A 127 11.56 -7.84 -34.17
N LEU A 128 11.07 -6.60 -34.21
CA LEU A 128 11.79 -5.47 -34.80
C LEU A 128 13.05 -5.12 -33.99
N TRP A 129 12.97 -5.17 -32.66
CA TRP A 129 14.13 -4.93 -31.79
C TRP A 129 15.29 -5.90 -32.05
N ASN A 130 14.98 -7.17 -32.29
CA ASN A 130 16.00 -8.17 -32.60
C ASN A 130 16.61 -7.99 -34.00
N LYS A 131 15.88 -7.37 -34.93
CA LYS A 131 16.32 -7.08 -36.31
C LYS A 131 16.99 -5.71 -36.47
N LEU A 132 16.89 -4.84 -35.46
CA LEU A 132 17.47 -3.51 -35.49
C LEU A 132 19.00 -3.56 -35.55
N SER A 133 19.58 -2.64 -36.32
CA SER A 133 21.02 -2.43 -36.38
C SER A 133 21.56 -1.93 -35.03
N GLU A 134 22.84 -2.16 -34.77
CA GLU A 134 23.48 -1.62 -33.55
C GLU A 134 23.47 -0.08 -33.54
N GLU A 135 23.55 0.56 -34.71
CA GLU A 135 23.44 2.01 -34.84
C GLU A 135 22.06 2.54 -34.40
N ASP A 136 20.98 1.85 -34.77
CA ASP A 136 19.65 2.25 -34.36
C ASP A 136 19.38 1.93 -32.88
N LYS A 137 19.92 0.82 -32.36
CA LYS A 137 19.87 0.53 -30.91
C LYS A 137 20.62 1.59 -30.10
N GLU A 138 21.72 2.13 -30.62
CA GLU A 138 22.48 3.21 -29.97
C GLU A 138 21.63 4.50 -29.85
N LYS A 139 20.77 4.81 -30.83
CA LYS A 139 19.81 5.93 -30.72
C LYS A 139 18.86 5.75 -29.54
N PHE A 140 18.32 4.55 -29.35
CA PHE A 140 17.44 4.25 -28.21
C PHE A 140 18.17 4.21 -26.88
N LYS A 141 19.46 3.85 -26.88
CA LYS A 141 20.32 3.93 -25.69
C LYS A 141 20.54 5.36 -25.23
N LYS A 142 20.90 6.27 -26.14
CA LYS A 142 21.04 7.71 -25.82
C LYS A 142 19.74 8.28 -25.26
N LYS A 143 18.59 7.96 -25.87
CA LYS A 143 17.26 8.37 -25.35
C LYS A 143 16.96 7.78 -23.97
N ALA A 144 17.31 6.52 -23.74
CA ALA A 144 17.10 5.88 -22.44
C ALA A 144 17.96 6.55 -21.35
N ASP A 145 19.21 6.89 -21.67
CA ASP A 145 20.11 7.59 -20.76
C ASP A 145 19.58 8.99 -20.41
N GLU A 146 19.12 9.76 -21.40
CA GLU A 146 18.48 11.08 -21.19
C GLU A 146 17.24 10.98 -20.28
N VAL A 147 16.37 9.99 -20.52
CA VAL A 147 15.19 9.75 -19.68
C VAL A 147 15.58 9.38 -18.24
N ASN A 148 16.64 8.60 -18.07
CA ASN A 148 17.13 8.20 -16.75
C ASN A 148 17.76 9.37 -16.00
N GLU A 149 18.56 10.20 -16.65
CA GLU A 149 19.14 11.41 -16.04
C GLU A 149 18.05 12.43 -15.69
N ALA A 150 17.08 12.68 -16.58
CA ALA A 150 15.94 13.55 -16.27
C ALA A 150 15.10 13.05 -15.08
N ARG A 151 14.97 11.73 -14.89
CA ARG A 151 14.31 11.14 -13.71
C ARG A 151 15.12 11.37 -12.43
N LYS A 152 16.44 11.18 -12.50
CA LYS A 152 17.37 11.39 -11.39
C LYS A 152 17.42 12.85 -10.95
N GLU A 153 17.41 13.80 -11.89
CA GLU A 153 17.34 15.24 -11.58
C GLU A 153 16.03 15.62 -10.88
N LYS A 154 14.90 15.07 -11.31
CA LYS A 154 13.60 15.29 -10.64
C LYS A 154 13.56 14.70 -9.24
N GLU A 155 14.20 13.56 -9.03
CA GLU A 155 14.28 12.91 -7.72
C GLU A 155 15.24 13.64 -6.77
N ASN A 156 16.28 14.30 -7.28
CA ASN A 156 17.21 15.12 -6.49
C ASN A 156 16.66 16.51 -6.11
N LYS A 157 15.60 16.98 -6.78
CA LYS A 157 14.94 18.29 -6.52
C LYS A 157 13.80 18.22 -5.49
N ILE A 158 13.49 17.04 -4.96
CA ILE A 158 12.41 16.78 -3.97
C ILE A 158 13.04 16.46 -2.62
#